data_AF-A0A1X2HF09-F1
#
_entry.id   AF-A0A1X2HF09-F1
#
_cell.length_a   1.000
_cell.length_b   1.000
_cell.length_c   1.000
_cell.angle_alpha   90.00
_cell.angle_beta   90.00
_cell.angle_gamma   90.00
#
_symmetry.space_group_name_H-M   'P 1'
#
loop_
_entity.id
_entity.type
_entity.pdbx_description
1 polymer ?
#
loop_
_entity_poly.entity_id
_entity_poly.type
_entity_poly.pdbx_seq_one_letter_code
_entity_poly.pdbx_strand_id
1 'polypeptide(L)'
;MSAYELPSIYNQKQQTTQYFQGDEELDLHDGLQDQTTPPVVLSPEQQLENRERNDRRLVWLLLVTPLAMLIFTLIPVVTDLPAVNSMTSGDAIWRLFDPLVTLPLNMFIMFNTGPSAANWGLLKEKTMIWLLWAIGAAIYVQGHGIHLAAALFKHPVEDFMNAHPELMADATLGPQLTAIYLYMEDLWEHKIAHYMYAFGAMWMSWTQILAFRDQVNGPLSMTNKFVFALGSLVYGALLAAVAIEFPDGLYVGLVYTLVIGSACVLLITLNRRRLPKGGILAMGRRIVLQYYLGACVVGLIVVIAWIAKYGFVNRKAAGVA
;
A
#
# COMPACT_ATOMS: atom_id res chain seq x y z
N MET A 1 20.32 -37.90 -36.02
CA MET A 1 19.68 -37.85 -34.68
C MET A 1 20.76 -37.46 -33.68
N SER A 2 20.88 -36.17 -33.36
CA SER A 2 21.86 -35.67 -32.39
C SER A 2 21.24 -35.65 -31.00
N ALA A 3 21.93 -36.26 -30.04
CA ALA A 3 21.56 -36.21 -28.63
C ALA A 3 21.62 -34.75 -28.13
N TYR A 4 20.55 -34.32 -27.45
CA TYR A 4 20.46 -33.01 -26.83
C TYR A 4 21.21 -33.04 -25.49
N GLU A 5 22.37 -32.40 -25.41
CA GLU A 5 23.11 -32.23 -24.15
C GLU A 5 22.50 -31.12 -23.30
N LEU A 6 22.25 -31.42 -22.02
CA LEU A 6 21.72 -30.47 -21.03
C LEU A 6 22.79 -29.43 -20.63
N PRO A 7 22.41 -28.16 -20.38
CA PRO A 7 23.36 -27.10 -19.98
C PRO A 7 24.10 -27.40 -18.66
N SER A 8 25.38 -27.03 -18.61
CA SER A 8 26.41 -27.34 -17.61
C SER A 8 26.19 -26.84 -16.16
N ILE A 9 24.96 -26.52 -15.76
CA ILE A 9 24.62 -26.06 -14.41
C ILE A 9 24.60 -27.22 -13.40
N TYR A 10 24.55 -28.47 -13.88
CA TYR A 10 24.52 -29.68 -13.05
C TYR A 10 25.91 -30.16 -12.60
N ASN A 11 27.01 -29.53 -13.03
CA ASN A 11 28.38 -29.92 -12.66
C ASN A 11 29.04 -29.03 -11.59
N GLN A 12 28.33 -28.08 -10.99
CA GLN A 12 28.86 -27.28 -9.88
C GLN A 12 28.72 -28.01 -8.53
N LYS A 13 29.46 -29.12 -8.36
CA LYS A 13 30.00 -29.48 -7.05
C LYS A 13 31.20 -28.55 -6.83
N GLN A 14 31.26 -27.90 -5.65
CA GLN A 14 32.27 -26.93 -5.20
C GLN A 14 31.97 -25.45 -5.49
N GLN A 15 31.07 -24.85 -4.70
CA GLN A 15 31.22 -23.45 -4.26
C GLN A 15 30.44 -23.15 -2.97
N THR A 16 30.29 -24.16 -2.10
CA THR A 16 29.60 -24.04 -0.80
C THR A 16 30.61 -24.01 0.35
N THR A 17 31.63 -23.15 0.29
CA THR A 17 32.53 -22.90 1.45
C THR A 17 33.29 -21.59 1.25
N GLN A 18 32.64 -20.43 1.39
CA GLN A 18 33.35 -19.15 1.54
C GLN A 18 32.49 -18.03 2.17
N TYR A 19 31.67 -18.39 3.17
CA TYR A 19 31.07 -17.43 4.10
C TYR A 19 31.40 -17.86 5.52
N PHE A 20 32.67 -17.76 5.92
CA PHE A 20 33.10 -17.74 7.32
C PHE A 20 34.62 -17.49 7.35
N GLN A 21 35.04 -16.22 7.39
CA GLN A 21 36.28 -15.73 8.03
C GLN A 21 36.49 -14.23 7.75
N GLY A 22 36.72 -13.46 8.83
CA GLY A 22 37.11 -12.03 8.87
C GLY A 22 35.92 -11.08 9.04
N ASP A 23 35.72 -10.33 10.12
CA ASP A 23 36.62 -9.92 11.20
C ASP A 23 35.89 -9.89 12.54
N GLU A 24 36.59 -10.28 13.60
CA GLU A 24 36.18 -10.17 15.00
C GLU A 24 36.17 -8.68 15.41
N GLU A 25 34.98 -8.12 15.59
CA GLU A 25 34.78 -6.94 16.42
C GLU A 25 33.83 -7.33 17.55
N LEU A 26 34.30 -7.17 18.80
CA LEU A 26 33.65 -7.61 20.03
C LEU A 26 32.24 -7.01 20.19
N ASP A 27 31.20 -7.81 19.91
CA ASP A 27 29.83 -7.56 20.36
C ASP A 27 29.73 -7.94 21.85
N LEU A 28 30.13 -7.01 22.71
CA LEU A 28 29.97 -7.09 24.16
C LEU A 28 28.60 -6.48 24.50
N HIS A 29 27.52 -7.24 24.26
CA HIS A 29 26.23 -7.24 24.97
C HIS A 29 25.16 -7.94 24.13
N ASP A 30 25.13 -9.28 24.16
CA ASP A 30 23.90 -10.02 23.87
C ASP A 30 23.63 -10.98 25.03
N GLY A 31 22.83 -10.48 25.98
CA GLY A 31 22.34 -11.27 27.10
C GLY A 31 21.25 -12.22 26.62
N LEU A 32 21.47 -13.52 26.84
CA LEU A 32 20.47 -14.59 26.84
C LEU A 32 19.81 -14.88 25.48
N GLN A 33 20.57 -15.45 24.54
CA GLN A 33 20.02 -16.44 23.60
C GLN A 33 20.77 -17.76 23.72
N ASP A 34 20.00 -18.78 24.06
CA ASP A 34 20.34 -20.18 24.16
C ASP A 34 20.83 -20.71 22.79
N GLN A 35 22.15 -20.76 22.59
CA GLN A 35 22.81 -21.24 21.36
C GLN A 35 22.89 -22.79 21.29
N THR A 36 21.87 -23.52 21.72
CA THR A 36 21.94 -25.00 21.80
C THR A 36 21.29 -25.75 20.63
N THR A 37 20.67 -25.07 19.66
CA THR A 37 20.14 -25.74 18.46
C THR A 37 20.93 -25.38 17.20
N PRO A 38 21.61 -26.34 16.54
CA PRO A 38 22.21 -26.07 15.23
C PRO A 38 21.13 -25.64 14.24
N PRO A 39 21.44 -24.74 13.29
CA PRO A 39 20.47 -24.28 12.30
C PRO A 39 19.92 -25.49 11.54
N VAL A 40 18.59 -25.64 11.51
CA VAL A 40 17.93 -26.70 10.76
C VAL A 40 18.22 -26.48 9.27
N VAL A 41 19.13 -27.29 8.71
CA VAL A 41 19.43 -27.28 7.28
C VAL A 41 18.29 -27.98 6.55
N LEU A 42 17.38 -27.19 5.99
CA LEU A 42 16.27 -27.69 5.18
C LEU A 42 16.78 -28.37 3.91
N SER A 43 16.12 -29.45 3.50
CA SER A 43 16.38 -30.07 2.20
C SER A 43 16.07 -29.10 1.05
N PRO A 44 16.69 -29.26 -0.13
CA PRO A 44 16.38 -28.40 -1.30
C PRO A 44 14.89 -28.38 -1.68
N GLU A 45 14.20 -29.52 -1.51
CA GLU A 45 12.75 -29.62 -1.74
C GLU A 45 11.96 -28.80 -0.72
N GLN A 46 12.32 -28.89 0.58
CA GLN A 46 11.69 -28.08 1.63
C GLN A 46 11.94 -26.59 1.43
N GLN A 47 13.11 -26.20 0.94
CA GLN A 47 13.41 -24.80 0.61
C GLN A 47 12.55 -24.29 -0.55
N LEU A 48 12.36 -25.11 -1.59
CA LEU A 48 11.49 -24.77 -2.72
C LEU A 48 10.03 -24.66 -2.28
N GLU A 49 9.53 -25.63 -1.52
CA GLU A 49 8.15 -25.63 -1.03
C GLU A 49 7.88 -24.41 -0.13
N ASN A 50 8.81 -24.09 0.77
CA ASN A 50 8.71 -22.90 1.63
C ASN A 50 8.70 -21.61 0.80
N ARG A 51 9.49 -21.54 -0.27
CA ARG A 51 9.51 -20.38 -1.17
C ARG A 51 8.19 -20.23 -1.91
N GLU A 52 7.65 -21.30 -2.49
CA GLU A 52 6.35 -21.27 -3.18
C GLU A 52 5.21 -20.89 -2.23
N ARG A 53 5.25 -21.38 -0.99
CA ARG A 53 4.30 -21.04 0.07
C ARG A 53 4.36 -19.55 0.41
N ASN A 54 5.56 -18.99 0.55
CA ASN A 54 5.77 -17.57 0.82
C ASN A 54 5.34 -16.69 -0.36
N ASP A 55 5.68 -17.07 -1.60
CA ASP A 55 5.26 -16.37 -2.81
C ASP A 55 3.73 -16.36 -2.94
N ARG A 56 3.07 -17.50 -2.66
CA ARG A 56 1.61 -17.59 -2.62
C ARG A 56 1.03 -16.65 -1.57
N ARG A 57 1.54 -16.70 -0.32
CA ARG A 57 1.07 -15.85 0.77
C ARG A 57 1.17 -14.37 0.40
N LEU A 58 2.31 -13.95 -0.15
CA LEU A 58 2.54 -12.57 -0.55
C LEU A 58 1.54 -12.12 -1.63
N VAL A 59 1.31 -12.92 -2.67
CA VAL A 59 0.34 -12.61 -3.72
C VAL A 59 -1.08 -12.44 -3.18
N TRP A 60 -1.49 -13.34 -2.27
CA TRP A 60 -2.81 -13.21 -1.62
C TRP A 60 -2.90 -11.98 -0.73
N LEU A 61 -1.85 -11.64 0.03
CA LEU A 61 -1.82 -10.40 0.81
C LEU A 61 -1.95 -9.17 -0.08
N LEU A 62 -1.28 -9.16 -1.24
CA LEU A 62 -1.39 -8.07 -2.22
C LEU A 62 -2.78 -7.96 -2.86
N LEU A 63 -3.63 -8.99 -2.80
CA LEU A 63 -5.04 -8.90 -3.20
C LEU A 63 -5.97 -8.55 -2.02
N VAL A 64 -5.79 -9.21 -0.88
CA VAL A 64 -6.68 -9.08 0.28
C VAL A 64 -6.57 -7.70 0.91
N THR A 65 -5.38 -7.10 0.97
CA THR A 65 -5.18 -5.74 1.49
C THR A 65 -6.02 -4.71 0.73
N PRO A 66 -5.91 -4.56 -0.61
CA PRO A 66 -6.74 -3.61 -1.34
C PRO A 66 -8.22 -4.02 -1.38
N LEU A 67 -8.58 -5.30 -1.35
CA LEU A 67 -9.99 -5.69 -1.21
C LEU A 67 -10.59 -5.23 0.12
N ALA A 68 -9.85 -5.36 1.22
CA ALA A 68 -10.28 -4.84 2.52
C ALA A 68 -10.47 -3.32 2.46
N MET A 69 -9.51 -2.57 1.88
CA MET A 69 -9.65 -1.12 1.66
C MET A 69 -10.90 -0.80 0.82
N LEU A 70 -11.16 -1.56 -0.24
CA LEU A 70 -12.35 -1.38 -1.07
C LEU A 70 -13.64 -1.62 -0.28
N ILE A 71 -13.70 -2.66 0.56
CA ILE A 71 -14.87 -2.93 1.40
C ILE A 71 -15.14 -1.76 2.35
N PHE A 72 -14.11 -1.23 3.02
CA PHE A 72 -14.29 -0.13 3.97
C PHE A 72 -14.61 1.21 3.30
N THR A 73 -14.18 1.41 2.05
CA THR A 73 -14.47 2.63 1.29
C THR A 73 -15.80 2.56 0.54
N LEU A 74 -16.17 1.39 0.00
CA LEU A 74 -17.36 1.22 -0.84
C LEU A 74 -18.64 1.13 -0.01
N ILE A 75 -18.64 0.42 1.12
CA ILE A 75 -19.86 0.21 1.92
C ILE A 75 -20.53 1.54 2.32
N PRO A 76 -19.82 2.53 2.90
CA PRO A 76 -20.42 3.83 3.22
C PRO A 76 -20.91 4.64 2.00
N VAL A 77 -20.55 4.23 0.78
CA VAL A 77 -20.98 4.89 -0.46
C VAL A 77 -22.23 4.22 -1.04
N VAL A 78 -22.38 2.91 -0.87
CA VAL A 78 -23.50 2.14 -1.45
C VAL A 78 -24.60 1.80 -0.45
N THR A 79 -24.35 2.01 0.84
CA THR A 79 -25.34 1.82 1.90
C THR A 79 -25.31 2.99 2.87
N ASP A 80 -26.47 3.53 3.20
CA ASP A 80 -26.63 4.48 4.29
C ASP A 80 -26.60 3.71 5.62
N LEU A 81 -25.48 3.76 6.33
CA LEU A 81 -25.38 3.10 7.62
C LEU A 81 -26.17 3.91 8.67
N PRO A 82 -26.98 3.24 9.52
CA PRO A 82 -27.77 3.94 10.52
C PRO A 82 -26.86 4.72 11.48
N ALA A 83 -27.30 5.92 11.84
CA ALA A 83 -26.62 6.72 12.86
C ALA A 83 -26.57 5.94 14.19
N VAL A 84 -25.42 6.00 14.87
CA VAL A 84 -25.25 5.38 16.19
C VAL A 84 -25.89 6.23 17.28
N ASN A 85 -25.84 7.55 17.11
CA ASN A 85 -26.58 8.54 17.90
C ASN A 85 -26.77 9.82 17.07
N SER A 86 -27.36 10.85 17.66
CA SER A 86 -27.61 12.15 17.01
C SER A 86 -26.35 12.96 16.67
N MET A 87 -25.15 12.42 16.86
CA MET A 87 -23.87 13.10 16.60
C MET A 87 -22.90 12.24 15.80
N THR A 88 -23.22 10.97 15.56
CA THR A 88 -22.30 10.00 14.95
C THR A 88 -23.01 9.15 13.91
N SER A 89 -22.65 9.35 12.65
CA SER A 89 -23.09 8.51 11.54
C SER A 89 -22.44 7.12 11.62
N GLY A 90 -23.17 6.10 11.18
CA GLY A 90 -22.64 4.75 11.05
C GLY A 90 -21.45 4.70 10.08
N ASP A 91 -21.47 5.55 9.06
CA ASP A 91 -20.42 5.68 8.04
C ASP A 91 -19.09 6.13 8.64
N ALA A 92 -19.11 7.12 9.55
CA ALA A 92 -17.92 7.59 10.23
C ALA A 92 -17.28 6.49 11.09
N ILE A 93 -18.10 5.71 11.81
CA ILE A 93 -17.61 4.57 12.59
C ILE A 93 -17.12 3.43 11.68
N TRP A 94 -17.78 3.17 10.57
CA TRP A 94 -17.34 2.12 9.63
C TRP A 94 -15.94 2.41 9.09
N ARG A 95 -15.69 3.66 8.71
CA ARG A 95 -14.36 4.11 8.24
C ARG A 95 -13.28 3.98 9.32
N LEU A 96 -13.62 4.03 10.61
CA LEU A 96 -12.67 3.80 11.71
C LEU A 96 -12.10 2.38 11.73
N PHE A 97 -12.85 1.39 11.22
CA PHE A 97 -12.39 0.00 11.17
C PHE A 97 -11.40 -0.28 10.04
N ASP A 98 -11.34 0.57 9.01
CA ASP A 98 -10.37 0.43 7.92
C ASP A 98 -8.93 0.23 8.43
N PRO A 99 -8.31 1.17 9.17
CA PRO A 99 -6.93 1.02 9.61
C PRO A 99 -6.73 -0.18 10.55
N LEU A 100 -7.77 -0.61 11.28
CA LEU A 100 -7.69 -1.76 12.17
C LEU A 100 -7.53 -3.08 11.40
N VAL A 101 -7.96 -3.12 10.14
CA VAL A 101 -7.86 -4.31 9.27
C VAL A 101 -6.77 -4.14 8.22
N THR A 102 -6.75 -3.02 7.51
CA THR A 102 -5.86 -2.82 6.37
C THR A 102 -4.42 -2.58 6.77
N LEU A 103 -4.17 -1.94 7.93
CA LEU A 103 -2.81 -1.73 8.41
C LEU A 103 -2.11 -3.04 8.83
N PRO A 104 -2.73 -3.94 9.62
CA PRO A 104 -2.14 -5.26 9.87
C PRO A 104 -1.88 -6.07 8.59
N LEU A 105 -2.80 -6.03 7.61
CA LEU A 105 -2.59 -6.71 6.33
C LEU A 105 -1.40 -6.11 5.56
N ASN A 106 -1.26 -4.79 5.57
CA ASN A 106 -0.10 -4.09 4.99
C ASN A 106 1.20 -4.45 5.73
N MET A 107 1.16 -4.55 7.06
CA MET A 107 2.30 -4.99 7.89
C MET A 107 2.69 -6.44 7.57
N PHE A 108 1.73 -7.33 7.33
CA PHE A 108 2.01 -8.70 6.93
C PHE A 108 2.72 -8.80 5.59
N ILE A 109 2.49 -7.86 4.65
CA ILE A 109 3.31 -7.75 3.45
C ILE A 109 4.77 -7.47 3.85
N MET A 110 5.02 -6.50 4.73
CA MET A 110 6.37 -6.19 5.21
C MET A 110 7.06 -7.35 5.93
N PHE A 111 6.34 -8.20 6.68
CA PHE A 111 6.94 -9.40 7.28
C PHE A 111 7.41 -10.45 6.27
N ASN A 112 6.93 -10.40 5.03
CA ASN A 112 7.42 -11.26 3.95
C ASN A 112 8.71 -10.70 3.29
N THR A 113 9.26 -9.60 3.79
CA THR A 113 10.55 -9.09 3.32
C THR A 113 11.67 -10.04 3.73
N GLY A 114 12.52 -10.39 2.76
CA GLY A 114 13.70 -11.20 3.02
C GLY A 114 14.72 -10.48 3.90
N PRO A 115 15.71 -11.20 4.43
CA PRO A 115 16.81 -10.57 5.15
C PRO A 115 17.55 -9.58 4.24
N SER A 116 17.77 -8.35 4.72
CA SER A 116 18.76 -7.44 4.13
C SER A 116 20.05 -7.52 4.93
N ALA A 117 21.15 -7.71 4.23
CA ALA A 117 22.50 -7.69 4.79
C ALA A 117 23.19 -6.31 4.66
N ALA A 118 22.51 -5.32 4.06
CA ALA A 118 23.11 -4.01 3.83
C ALA A 118 22.97 -3.12 5.07
N ASN A 119 24.04 -2.39 5.37
CA ASN A 119 24.03 -1.30 6.35
C ASN A 119 23.68 0.01 5.66
N TRP A 120 22.87 0.83 6.32
CA TRP A 120 22.55 2.21 5.94
C TRP A 120 23.13 3.14 7.02
N GLY A 121 24.41 3.45 6.88
CA GLY A 121 25.17 4.12 7.93
C GLY A 121 25.29 3.24 9.17
N LEU A 122 24.87 3.76 10.33
CA LEU A 122 24.90 3.05 11.61
C LEU A 122 23.75 2.06 11.80
N LEU A 123 22.73 2.09 10.93
CA LEU A 123 21.54 1.24 11.08
C LEU A 123 21.54 0.13 10.03
N LYS A 124 21.05 -1.05 10.41
CA LYS A 124 20.72 -2.10 9.44
C LYS A 124 19.61 -1.58 8.52
N GLU A 125 19.73 -1.82 7.22
CA GLU A 125 18.74 -1.35 6.24
C GLU A 125 17.31 -1.83 6.59
N LYS A 126 17.19 -3.08 7.07
CA LYS A 126 15.90 -3.61 7.51
C LYS A 126 15.25 -2.72 8.58
N THR A 127 16.02 -2.26 9.57
CA THR A 127 15.53 -1.35 10.62
C THR A 127 15.05 -0.04 10.03
N MET A 128 15.82 0.55 9.09
CA MET A 128 15.42 1.79 8.43
C MET A 128 14.11 1.63 7.65
N ILE A 129 13.99 0.54 6.89
CA ILE A 129 12.78 0.23 6.11
C ILE A 129 11.57 0.09 7.04
N TRP A 130 11.70 -0.58 8.18
CA TRP A 130 10.61 -0.67 9.16
C TRP A 130 10.24 0.69 9.76
N LEU A 131 11.22 1.54 10.03
CA LEU A 131 10.99 2.90 10.53
C LEU A 131 10.27 3.77 9.49
N LEU A 132 10.70 3.73 8.23
CA LEU A 132 10.03 4.43 7.14
C LEU A 132 8.59 3.95 6.97
N TRP A 133 8.35 2.63 7.06
CA TRP A 133 7.01 2.08 6.99
C TRP A 133 6.15 2.57 8.15
N ALA A 134 6.69 2.54 9.38
CA ALA A 134 5.99 2.99 10.58
C ALA A 134 5.61 4.47 10.54
N ILE A 135 6.46 5.34 9.96
CA ILE A 135 6.11 6.75 9.73
C ILE A 135 4.90 6.86 8.79
N GLY A 136 4.91 6.15 7.66
CA GLY A 136 3.77 6.14 6.74
C GLY A 136 2.49 5.63 7.40
N ALA A 137 2.59 4.55 8.17
CA ALA A 137 1.51 3.99 8.96
C ALA A 137 0.95 4.99 9.99
N ALA A 138 1.82 5.70 10.71
CA ALA A 138 1.42 6.69 11.70
C ALA A 138 0.70 7.88 11.05
N ILE A 139 1.15 8.34 9.88
CA ILE A 139 0.46 9.39 9.12
C ILE A 139 -0.89 8.88 8.61
N TYR A 140 -0.96 7.64 8.13
CA TYR A 140 -2.18 7.00 7.66
C TYR A 140 -3.28 6.99 8.75
N VAL A 141 -2.93 6.46 9.92
CA VAL A 141 -3.86 6.34 11.05
C VAL A 141 -4.26 7.71 11.61
N GLN A 142 -3.32 8.67 11.68
CA GLN A 142 -3.64 10.04 12.09
C GLN A 142 -4.62 10.71 11.13
N GLY A 143 -4.46 10.52 9.81
CA GLY A 143 -5.43 11.00 8.82
C GLY A 143 -6.83 10.48 9.11
N HIS A 144 -6.99 9.18 9.36
CA HIS A 144 -8.29 8.59 9.72
C HIS A 144 -8.85 9.11 11.05
N GLY A 145 -7.99 9.32 12.05
CA GLY A 145 -8.40 9.90 13.33
C GLY A 145 -8.91 11.35 13.19
N ILE A 146 -8.22 12.17 12.40
CA ILE A 146 -8.63 13.56 12.12
C ILE A 146 -9.92 13.57 11.29
N HIS A 147 -10.06 12.69 10.30
CA HIS A 147 -11.30 12.56 9.53
C HIS A 147 -12.49 12.27 10.44
N LEU A 148 -12.37 11.27 11.32
CA LEU A 148 -13.43 10.90 12.24
C LEU A 148 -13.75 12.04 13.20
N ALA A 149 -12.73 12.69 13.77
CA ALA A 149 -12.93 13.83 14.65
C ALA A 149 -13.67 14.97 13.93
N ALA A 150 -13.26 15.31 12.71
CA ALA A 150 -13.92 16.34 11.90
C ALA A 150 -15.39 16.00 11.63
N ALA A 151 -15.70 14.75 11.28
CA ALA A 151 -17.08 14.30 11.10
C ALA A 151 -17.91 14.41 12.39
N LEU A 152 -17.34 14.01 13.53
CA LEU A 152 -18.00 14.11 14.85
C LEU A 152 -18.24 15.57 15.30
N PHE A 153 -17.42 16.52 14.84
CA PHE A 153 -17.63 17.95 15.09
C PHE A 153 -18.58 18.59 14.07
N LYS A 154 -18.57 18.13 12.82
CA LYS A 154 -19.42 18.66 11.74
C LYS A 154 -20.89 18.36 11.94
N HIS A 155 -21.25 17.11 12.22
CA HIS A 155 -22.66 16.70 12.27
C HIS A 155 -23.48 17.40 13.35
N PRO A 156 -23.00 17.63 14.58
CA PRO A 156 -23.76 18.41 15.56
C PRO A 156 -24.03 19.86 15.12
N VAL A 157 -23.10 20.47 14.37
CA VAL A 157 -23.29 21.81 13.82
C VAL A 157 -24.32 21.78 12.70
N GLU A 158 -24.23 20.81 11.81
CA GLU A 158 -25.20 20.56 10.73
C GLU A 158 -26.61 20.34 11.27
N ASP A 159 -26.76 19.48 12.28
CA ASP A 159 -28.04 19.19 12.93
C ASP A 159 -28.62 20.43 13.61
N PHE A 160 -27.78 21.22 14.28
CA PHE A 160 -28.20 22.49 14.88
C PHE A 160 -28.68 23.49 13.82
N MET A 161 -27.94 23.64 12.71
CA MET A 161 -28.32 24.51 11.59
C MET A 161 -29.66 24.08 10.98
N ASN A 162 -29.87 22.77 10.82
CA ASN A 162 -31.09 22.19 10.25
C ASN A 162 -32.31 22.31 11.18
N ALA A 163 -32.10 22.18 12.50
CA ALA A 163 -33.16 22.30 13.50
C ALA A 163 -33.60 23.75 13.77
N HIS A 164 -32.74 24.72 13.45
CA HIS A 164 -32.96 26.14 13.74
C HIS A 164 -32.86 27.03 12.50
N PRO A 165 -33.72 26.85 11.48
CA PRO A 165 -33.69 27.64 10.25
C PRO A 165 -33.87 29.15 10.50
N GLU A 166 -34.54 29.54 11.60
CA GLU A 166 -34.68 30.92 12.04
C GLU A 166 -33.34 31.56 12.41
N LEU A 167 -32.41 30.80 13.00
CA LEU A 167 -31.06 31.26 13.34
C LEU A 167 -30.16 31.32 12.10
N MET A 168 -30.45 30.50 11.10
CA MET A 168 -29.75 30.51 9.81
C MET A 168 -30.12 31.71 8.94
N ALA A 169 -31.31 32.27 9.13
CA ALA A 169 -31.74 33.51 8.49
C ALA A 169 -31.12 34.78 9.12
N ASP A 170 -30.52 34.66 10.31
CA ASP A 170 -29.81 35.77 10.94
C ASP A 170 -28.54 36.13 10.14
N ALA A 171 -28.39 37.42 9.82
CA ALA A 171 -27.31 37.91 8.98
C ALA A 171 -25.92 37.82 9.62
N THR A 172 -25.83 37.54 10.92
CA THR A 172 -24.57 37.44 11.66
C THR A 172 -24.25 36.01 12.09
N LEU A 173 -25.24 35.28 12.63
CA LEU A 173 -25.04 33.95 13.20
C LEU A 173 -25.03 32.86 12.12
N GLY A 174 -25.95 32.91 11.16
CA GLY A 174 -26.04 31.92 10.07
C GLY A 174 -24.73 31.75 9.29
N PRO A 175 -24.07 32.85 8.86
CA PRO A 175 -22.76 32.78 8.21
C PRO A 175 -21.66 32.19 9.11
N GLN A 176 -21.67 32.47 10.42
CA GLN A 176 -20.66 31.94 11.35
C GLN A 176 -20.80 30.44 11.54
N LEU A 177 -22.02 29.92 11.72
CA LEU A 177 -22.27 28.48 11.84
C LEU A 177 -21.88 27.75 10.54
N THR A 178 -22.23 28.32 9.39
CA THR A 178 -21.83 27.79 8.08
C THR A 178 -20.30 27.78 7.94
N ALA A 179 -19.61 28.83 8.38
CA ALA A 179 -18.15 28.88 8.35
C ALA A 179 -17.51 27.81 9.25
N ILE A 180 -18.08 27.55 10.44
CA ILE A 180 -17.61 26.47 11.33
C ILE A 180 -17.82 25.11 10.65
N TYR A 181 -18.99 24.87 10.07
CA TYR A 181 -19.29 23.65 9.32
C TYR A 181 -18.27 23.43 8.18
N LEU A 182 -18.08 24.43 7.31
CA LEU A 182 -17.13 24.35 6.19
C LEU A 182 -15.69 24.22 6.67
N TYR A 183 -15.34 24.79 7.83
CA TYR A 183 -14.01 24.60 8.41
C TYR A 183 -13.78 23.15 8.83
N MET A 184 -14.78 22.47 9.39
CA MET A 184 -14.69 21.04 9.71
C MET A 184 -14.68 20.18 8.43
N GLU A 185 -15.61 20.43 7.51
CA GLU A 185 -15.78 19.64 6.30
C GLU A 185 -14.64 19.85 5.29
N ASP A 186 -14.45 21.07 4.81
CA ASP A 186 -13.55 21.30 3.69
C ASP A 186 -12.09 21.28 4.11
N LEU A 187 -11.77 21.87 5.27
CA LEU A 187 -10.38 21.91 5.71
C LEU A 187 -9.98 20.61 6.39
N TRP A 188 -10.61 20.27 7.52
CA TRP A 188 -10.12 19.16 8.34
C TRP A 188 -10.43 17.79 7.75
N GLU A 189 -11.67 17.54 7.32
CA GLU A 189 -12.07 16.27 6.71
C GLU A 189 -11.48 16.14 5.28
N HIS A 190 -11.79 17.09 4.38
CA HIS A 190 -11.46 16.94 2.96
C HIS A 190 -10.04 17.30 2.55
N LYS A 191 -9.39 18.30 3.17
CA LYS A 191 -8.03 18.74 2.76
C LYS A 191 -6.92 18.18 3.63
N ILE A 192 -7.10 18.12 4.95
CA ILE A 192 -6.06 17.64 5.84
C ILE A 192 -6.13 16.11 5.97
N ALA A 193 -7.24 15.57 6.48
CA ALA A 193 -7.34 14.16 6.80
C ALA A 193 -7.21 13.25 5.57
N HIS A 194 -7.90 13.59 4.47
CA HIS A 194 -7.83 12.83 3.23
C HIS A 194 -6.42 12.76 2.63
N TYR A 195 -5.74 13.91 2.55
CA TYR A 195 -4.37 13.94 2.03
C TYR A 195 -3.39 13.25 2.98
N MET A 196 -3.60 13.33 4.29
CA MET A 196 -2.78 12.60 5.27
C MET A 196 -2.91 11.09 5.08
N TYR A 197 -4.12 10.52 5.03
CA TYR A 197 -4.22 9.08 4.81
C TYR A 197 -3.71 8.69 3.42
N ALA A 198 -4.00 9.48 2.37
CA ALA A 198 -3.51 9.17 1.02
C ALA A 198 -1.98 9.15 0.98
N PHE A 199 -1.36 10.19 1.55
CA PHE A 199 0.09 10.29 1.66
C PHE A 199 0.69 9.14 2.50
N GLY A 200 0.10 8.81 3.64
CA GLY A 200 0.54 7.70 4.49
C GLY A 200 0.51 6.35 3.74
N ALA A 201 -0.57 6.08 3.01
CA ALA A 201 -0.70 4.87 2.17
C ALA A 201 0.33 4.84 1.03
N MET A 202 0.56 5.98 0.39
CA MET A 202 1.58 6.13 -0.66
C MET A 202 2.99 5.88 -0.09
N TRP A 203 3.28 6.42 1.08
CA TRP A 203 4.57 6.25 1.76
C TRP A 203 4.84 4.80 2.17
N MET A 204 3.82 4.11 2.71
CA MET A 204 3.92 2.67 2.99
C MET A 204 4.19 1.88 1.71
N SER A 205 3.54 2.21 0.61
CA SER A 205 3.74 1.56 -0.70
C SER A 205 5.15 1.78 -1.25
N TRP A 206 5.67 3.00 -1.15
CA TRP A 206 7.07 3.32 -1.45
C TRP A 206 8.04 2.45 -0.63
N THR A 207 7.74 2.31 0.66
CA THR A 207 8.58 1.51 1.56
C THR A 207 8.54 0.03 1.20
N GLN A 208 7.38 -0.50 0.80
CA GLN A 208 7.28 -1.86 0.27
C GLN A 208 8.09 -2.03 -1.02
N ILE A 209 7.99 -1.10 -1.96
CA ILE A 209 8.80 -1.12 -3.20
C ILE A 209 10.28 -1.16 -2.86
N LEU A 210 10.73 -0.33 -1.93
CA LEU A 210 12.12 -0.29 -1.47
C LEU A 210 12.53 -1.61 -0.79
N ALA A 211 11.67 -2.18 0.05
CA ALA A 211 11.94 -3.41 0.79
C ALA A 211 12.01 -4.65 -0.10
N PHE A 212 11.22 -4.67 -1.17
CA PHE A 212 11.15 -5.77 -2.12
C PHE A 212 11.93 -5.52 -3.41
N ARG A 213 12.73 -4.45 -3.49
CA ARG A 213 13.49 -4.10 -4.71
C ARG A 213 14.43 -5.20 -5.20
N ASP A 214 14.93 -6.02 -4.27
CA ASP A 214 15.87 -7.12 -4.52
C ASP A 214 15.17 -8.48 -4.56
N GLN A 215 13.85 -8.53 -4.36
CA GLN A 215 13.07 -9.76 -4.37
C GLN A 215 13.13 -10.44 -5.74
N VAL A 216 13.44 -11.74 -5.74
CA VAL A 216 13.43 -12.59 -6.93
C VAL A 216 12.67 -13.85 -6.59
N ASN A 217 11.65 -14.18 -7.38
CA ASN A 217 10.73 -15.28 -7.10
C ASN A 217 10.72 -16.34 -8.22
N GLY A 218 10.16 -17.51 -7.90
CA GLY A 218 9.89 -18.56 -8.87
C GLY A 218 8.84 -18.13 -9.90
N PRO A 219 8.62 -18.89 -10.99
CA PRO A 219 7.44 -18.69 -11.80
C PRO A 219 6.19 -18.95 -10.95
N LEU A 220 5.22 -18.03 -10.98
CA LEU A 220 3.96 -18.23 -10.26
C LEU A 220 3.12 -19.33 -10.94
N SER A 221 2.39 -20.10 -10.12
CA SER A 221 1.31 -20.97 -10.60
C SER A 221 0.22 -20.15 -11.31
N MET A 222 -0.59 -20.79 -12.16
CA MET A 222 -1.65 -20.10 -12.90
C MET A 222 -2.66 -19.41 -11.97
N THR A 223 -3.06 -20.08 -10.88
CA THR A 223 -3.94 -19.48 -9.85
C THR A 223 -3.32 -18.23 -9.25
N ASN A 224 -2.04 -18.28 -8.87
CA ASN A 224 -1.38 -17.13 -8.27
C ASN A 224 -1.17 -15.99 -9.28
N LYS A 225 -0.96 -16.28 -10.56
CA LYS A 225 -0.91 -15.23 -11.60
C LYS A 225 -2.24 -14.49 -11.72
N PHE A 226 -3.36 -15.21 -11.65
CA PHE A 226 -4.69 -14.60 -11.69
C PHE A 226 -4.92 -13.73 -10.45
N VAL A 227 -4.66 -14.27 -9.24
CA VAL A 227 -4.78 -13.53 -7.97
C VAL A 227 -3.91 -12.26 -7.99
N PHE A 228 -2.68 -12.38 -8.47
CA PHE A 228 -1.75 -11.27 -8.64
C PHE A 228 -2.29 -10.19 -9.58
N ALA A 229 -2.74 -10.58 -10.77
CA ALA A 229 -3.29 -9.66 -11.77
C ALA A 229 -4.55 -8.96 -11.26
N LEU A 230 -5.44 -9.70 -10.58
CA LEU A 230 -6.62 -9.16 -9.94
C LEU A 230 -6.26 -8.16 -8.83
N GLY A 231 -5.25 -8.47 -8.00
CA GLY A 231 -4.76 -7.55 -6.98
C GLY A 231 -4.28 -6.23 -7.58
N SER A 232 -3.45 -6.29 -8.62
CA SER A 232 -3.00 -5.09 -9.34
C SER A 232 -4.16 -4.30 -9.93
N LEU A 233 -5.17 -4.99 -10.49
CA LEU A 233 -6.37 -4.35 -11.03
C LEU A 233 -7.16 -3.62 -9.94
N VAL A 234 -7.47 -4.30 -8.83
CA VAL A 234 -8.24 -3.73 -7.72
C VAL A 234 -7.51 -2.53 -7.12
N TYR A 235 -6.20 -2.65 -6.88
CA TYR A 235 -5.42 -1.54 -6.32
C TYR A 235 -5.28 -0.38 -7.30
N GLY A 236 -5.08 -0.64 -8.59
CA GLY A 236 -5.06 0.39 -9.62
C GLY A 236 -6.40 1.12 -9.74
N ALA A 237 -7.52 0.40 -9.64
CA ALA A 237 -8.86 0.98 -9.63
C ALA A 237 -9.09 1.84 -8.39
N LEU A 238 -8.63 1.41 -7.20
CA LEU A 238 -8.69 2.22 -5.97
C LEU A 238 -7.90 3.53 -6.12
N LEU A 239 -6.68 3.47 -6.65
CA LEU A 239 -5.88 4.67 -6.91
C LEU A 239 -6.60 5.65 -7.83
N ALA A 240 -7.22 5.15 -8.90
CA ALA A 240 -7.99 5.99 -9.81
C ALA A 240 -9.26 6.55 -9.16
N ALA A 241 -10.00 5.75 -8.40
CA ALA A 241 -11.20 6.17 -7.70
C ALA A 241 -10.89 7.32 -6.71
N VAL A 242 -9.83 7.18 -5.92
CA VAL A 242 -9.32 8.22 -5.03
C VAL A 242 -8.95 9.48 -5.82
N ALA A 243 -8.19 9.35 -6.91
CA ALA A 243 -7.79 10.49 -7.73
C ALA A 243 -8.99 11.24 -8.35
N ILE A 244 -10.04 10.51 -8.71
CA ILE A 244 -11.26 11.09 -9.30
C ILE A 244 -12.15 11.74 -8.23
N GLU A 245 -12.18 11.22 -7.01
CA GLU A 245 -13.04 11.75 -5.94
C GLU A 245 -12.56 13.11 -5.43
N PHE A 246 -11.25 13.27 -5.25
CA PHE A 246 -10.71 14.42 -4.52
C PHE A 246 -10.54 15.70 -5.36
N PRO A 247 -10.75 16.88 -4.75
CA PRO A 247 -10.28 18.14 -5.31
C PRO A 247 -8.79 18.03 -5.63
N ASP A 248 -8.36 18.41 -6.82
CA ASP A 248 -6.97 18.24 -7.32
C ASP A 248 -6.43 16.78 -7.32
N GLY A 249 -7.26 15.79 -7.01
CA GLY A 249 -6.87 14.38 -6.91
C GLY A 249 -6.31 13.83 -8.23
N LEU A 250 -6.79 14.32 -9.37
CA LEU A 250 -6.30 13.92 -10.69
C LEU A 250 -4.83 14.31 -10.89
N TYR A 251 -4.41 15.50 -10.45
CA TYR A 251 -3.02 15.92 -10.52
C TYR A 251 -2.14 15.02 -9.65
N VAL A 252 -2.58 14.77 -8.41
CA VAL A 252 -1.86 13.91 -7.46
C VAL A 252 -1.77 12.48 -7.99
N GLY A 253 -2.87 11.93 -8.51
CA GLY A 253 -2.94 10.59 -9.08
C GLY A 253 -2.04 10.41 -10.31
N LEU A 254 -1.98 11.41 -11.20
CA LEU A 254 -1.04 11.41 -12.33
C LEU A 254 0.41 11.41 -11.86
N VAL A 255 0.78 12.34 -10.97
CA VAL A 255 2.15 12.41 -10.44
C VAL A 255 2.53 11.11 -9.74
N TYR A 256 1.63 10.56 -8.93
CA TYR A 256 1.86 9.30 -8.22
C TYR A 256 2.10 8.13 -9.18
N THR A 257 1.17 7.89 -10.11
CA THR A 257 1.26 6.75 -11.04
C THR A 257 2.49 6.85 -11.94
N LEU A 258 2.87 8.06 -12.37
CA LEU A 258 4.07 8.29 -13.17
C LEU A 258 5.35 8.07 -12.35
N VAL A 259 5.45 8.64 -11.15
CA VAL A 259 6.67 8.54 -10.33
C VAL A 259 6.88 7.12 -9.82
N ILE A 260 5.85 6.48 -9.25
CA ILE A 260 5.94 5.10 -8.77
C ILE A 260 6.14 4.14 -9.94
N GLY A 261 5.36 4.30 -11.01
CA GLY A 261 5.48 3.45 -12.19
C GLY A 261 6.89 3.52 -12.78
N SER A 262 7.44 4.72 -12.90
CA SER A 262 8.82 4.93 -13.37
C SER A 262 9.84 4.32 -12.42
N ALA A 263 9.69 4.49 -11.10
CA ALA A 263 10.56 3.89 -10.10
C ALA A 263 10.54 2.35 -10.20
N CYS A 264 9.36 1.73 -10.34
CA CYS A 264 9.25 0.29 -10.54
C CYS A 264 9.90 -0.17 -11.86
N VAL A 265 9.70 0.56 -12.97
CA VAL A 265 10.36 0.27 -14.25
C VAL A 265 11.88 0.33 -14.10
N LEU A 266 12.42 1.39 -13.50
CA LEU A 266 13.85 1.57 -13.27
C LEU A 266 14.41 0.46 -12.37
N LEU A 267 13.75 0.14 -11.26
CA LEU A 267 14.19 -0.95 -10.37
C LEU A 267 14.17 -2.31 -11.08
N ILE A 268 13.12 -2.62 -11.86
CA ILE A 268 13.05 -3.90 -12.59
C ILE A 268 14.14 -3.99 -13.67
N THR A 269 14.41 -2.90 -14.39
CA THR A 269 15.32 -2.89 -15.55
C THR A 269 16.79 -2.75 -15.18
N LEU A 270 17.10 -1.92 -14.18
CA LEU A 270 18.47 -1.64 -13.73
C LEU A 270 18.95 -2.64 -12.68
N ASN A 271 18.05 -3.17 -11.83
CA ASN A 271 18.44 -4.19 -10.86
C ASN A 271 18.51 -5.58 -11.50
N ARG A 272 19.54 -5.81 -12.31
CA ARG A 272 19.82 -7.13 -12.90
C ARG A 272 20.41 -8.13 -11.90
N ARG A 273 20.73 -7.69 -10.67
CA ARG A 273 21.25 -8.57 -9.63
C ARG A 273 20.22 -9.67 -9.38
N ARG A 274 20.68 -10.92 -9.43
CA ARG A 274 19.91 -12.15 -9.17
C ARG A 274 18.84 -12.55 -10.20
N LEU A 275 18.66 -11.79 -11.29
CA LEU A 275 17.72 -12.17 -12.36
C LEU A 275 18.22 -11.72 -13.76
N PRO A 276 19.25 -12.37 -14.32
CA PRO A 276 19.87 -11.95 -15.59
C PRO A 276 18.94 -12.08 -16.81
N LYS A 277 17.87 -12.90 -16.71
CA LYS A 277 16.88 -13.15 -17.78
C LYS A 277 15.43 -12.94 -17.31
N GLY A 278 15.13 -11.82 -16.67
CA GLY A 278 13.74 -11.43 -16.47
C GLY A 278 13.56 -9.92 -16.33
N GLY A 279 13.13 -9.32 -17.43
CA GLY A 279 12.70 -7.92 -17.43
C GLY A 279 11.24 -7.77 -16.98
N ILE A 280 10.65 -6.65 -17.35
CA ILE A 280 9.26 -6.26 -17.04
C ILE A 280 8.25 -7.37 -17.37
N LEU A 281 8.47 -8.09 -18.47
CA LEU A 281 7.57 -9.12 -18.98
C LEU A 281 7.66 -10.49 -18.28
N ALA A 282 8.64 -10.69 -17.38
CA ALA A 282 8.78 -11.94 -16.65
C ALA A 282 7.82 -12.00 -15.45
N MET A 283 6.52 -12.22 -15.74
CA MET A 283 5.43 -12.13 -14.76
C MET A 283 5.68 -13.00 -13.52
N GLY A 284 5.56 -12.38 -12.34
CA GLY A 284 5.68 -13.05 -11.05
C GLY A 284 7.11 -13.22 -10.54
N ARG A 285 8.13 -12.81 -11.32
CA ARG A 285 9.54 -12.88 -10.87
C ARG A 285 9.91 -11.76 -9.90
N ARG A 286 9.26 -10.60 -10.03
CA ARG A 286 9.44 -9.42 -9.17
C ARG A 286 8.07 -9.02 -8.61
N ILE A 287 7.46 -9.91 -7.82
CA ILE A 287 6.03 -9.83 -7.44
C ILE A 287 5.63 -8.42 -7.00
N VAL A 288 6.26 -7.86 -5.97
CA VAL A 288 5.84 -6.55 -5.45
C VAL A 288 6.06 -5.41 -6.46
N LEU A 289 7.21 -5.36 -7.13
CA LEU A 289 7.48 -4.31 -8.12
C LEU A 289 6.53 -4.38 -9.32
N GLN A 290 6.27 -5.58 -9.83
CA GLN A 290 5.34 -5.80 -10.94
C GLN A 290 3.89 -5.54 -10.51
N TYR A 291 3.54 -5.84 -9.25
CA TYR A 291 2.23 -5.55 -8.69
C TYR A 291 1.94 -4.05 -8.72
N TYR A 292 2.86 -3.25 -8.18
CA TYR A 292 2.73 -1.80 -8.12
C TYR A 292 2.82 -1.16 -9.51
N LEU A 293 3.68 -1.66 -10.39
CA LEU A 293 3.71 -1.23 -11.79
C LEU A 293 2.37 -1.51 -12.49
N GLY A 294 1.83 -2.71 -12.34
CA GLY A 294 0.53 -3.09 -12.92
C GLY A 294 -0.59 -2.20 -12.41
N ALA A 295 -0.63 -1.93 -11.10
CA ALA A 295 -1.60 -1.01 -10.52
C ALA A 295 -1.43 0.44 -11.01
N CYS A 296 -0.20 0.94 -11.16
CA CYS A 296 0.05 2.27 -11.72
C CYS A 296 -0.41 2.37 -13.17
N VAL A 297 -0.20 1.32 -13.98
CA VAL A 297 -0.69 1.28 -15.37
C VAL A 297 -2.21 1.30 -15.42
N VAL A 298 -2.88 0.46 -14.61
CA VAL A 298 -4.34 0.44 -14.52
C VAL A 298 -4.87 1.80 -14.07
N GLY A 299 -4.33 2.36 -12.98
CA GLY A 299 -4.74 3.65 -12.46
C GLY A 299 -4.56 4.78 -13.47
N LEU A 300 -3.41 4.80 -14.15
CA LEU A 300 -3.11 5.79 -15.20
C LEU A 300 -4.09 5.70 -16.38
N ILE A 301 -4.42 4.48 -16.85
CA ILE A 301 -5.41 4.29 -17.92
C ILE A 301 -6.76 4.87 -17.53
N VAL A 302 -7.24 4.57 -16.32
CA VAL A 302 -8.53 5.07 -15.83
C VAL A 302 -8.53 6.58 -15.65
N VAL A 303 -7.46 7.15 -15.07
CA VAL A 303 -7.31 8.61 -14.89
C VAL A 303 -7.25 9.34 -16.24
N ILE A 304 -6.50 8.81 -17.23
CA ILE A 304 -6.46 9.40 -18.58
C ILE A 304 -7.84 9.32 -19.25
N ALA A 305 -8.54 8.19 -19.13
CA ALA A 305 -9.89 8.04 -19.68
C ALA A 305 -10.88 9.02 -19.04
N TRP A 306 -10.77 9.25 -17.73
CA TRP A 306 -11.56 10.26 -17.02
C TRP A 306 -11.27 11.67 -17.55
N ILE A 307 -9.99 12.07 -17.61
CA ILE A 307 -9.58 13.40 -18.10
C ILE A 307 -10.03 13.61 -19.54
N ALA A 308 -9.92 12.59 -20.40
CA ALA A 308 -10.35 12.68 -21.79
C ALA A 308 -11.87 12.92 -21.92
N LYS A 309 -12.67 12.40 -20.98
CA LYS A 309 -14.14 12.52 -21.00
C LYS A 309 -14.66 13.78 -20.30
N TYR A 310 -14.10 14.12 -19.14
CA TYR A 310 -14.64 15.16 -18.26
C TYR A 310 -13.68 16.34 -18.04
N GLY A 311 -12.40 16.21 -18.41
CA GLY A 311 -11.36 17.18 -18.11
C GLY A 311 -10.73 17.02 -16.72
N PHE A 312 -10.00 18.02 -16.27
CA PHE A 312 -9.35 18.06 -14.95
C PHE A 312 -10.32 18.48 -13.84
N VAL A 313 -11.43 17.76 -13.72
CA VAL A 313 -12.46 18.00 -12.71
C VAL A 313 -12.71 16.72 -11.91
N ASN A 314 -12.93 16.86 -10.61
CA ASN A 314 -13.28 15.74 -9.76
C ASN A 314 -14.73 15.28 -10.02
N ARG A 315 -15.11 14.12 -9.49
CA ARG A 315 -16.43 13.49 -9.68
C ARG A 315 -17.59 14.45 -9.41
N LYS A 316 -17.55 15.16 -8.28
CA LYS A 316 -18.59 16.12 -7.89
C LYS A 316 -18.71 17.27 -8.88
N ALA A 317 -17.59 17.89 -9.29
CA ALA A 317 -17.60 18.98 -10.27
C ALA A 317 -18.00 18.53 -11.69
N ALA A 318 -17.79 17.25 -12.02
CA ALA A 318 -18.26 16.65 -13.27
C ALA A 318 -19.77 16.36 -13.28
N GLY A 319 -20.48 16.54 -12.14
CA GLY A 319 -21.89 16.20 -12.01
C GLY A 319 -22.17 14.70 -12.03
N VAL A 320 -21.17 13.87 -11.69
CA VAL A 320 -21.32 12.40 -11.63
C VAL A 320 -21.71 12.03 -10.20
N ALA A 321 -22.91 11.45 -10.04
CA ALA A 321 -23.44 11.01 -8.75
C ALA A 321 -22.72 9.78 -8.18
#